data_AF-A0A7S0HZD1-F1
#
_entry.id   AF-A0A7S0HZD1-F1
#
_cell.length_a   1.000
_cell.length_b   1.000
_cell.length_c   1.000
_cell.angle_alpha   90.00
_cell.angle_beta   90.00
_cell.angle_gamma   90.00
#
_symmetry.space_group_name_H-M   'P 1'
#
loop_
_entity.id
_entity.type
_entity.pdbx_description
1 polymer ?
#
loop_
_entity_poly.entity_id
_entity_poly.type
_entity_poly.pdbx_seq_one_letter_code
_entity_poly.pdbx_strand_id
1 'polypeptide(L)'
;EKGQAPLAVAQASLKDTWRIIFNGDGYSAEWPVEAAKRGLPNTVSGTESTQALLAEKNIALFDSLGVMSKEETLARADAMHEQYAGMVEIELKCMIEMVSRQCVPACEEGGLTDSATK
;
A
#
# COMPACT_ATOMS: atom_id res chain seq x y z
N GLU A 1 27.03 -13.38 16.50
CA GLU A 1 27.28 -12.02 17.03
C GLU A 1 28.72 -11.92 17.52
N LYS A 2 29.49 -10.92 17.07
CA LYS A 2 30.97 -10.85 17.22
C LYS A 2 31.46 -10.46 18.63
N GLY A 3 30.84 -10.95 19.70
CA GLY A 3 31.28 -10.69 21.09
C GLY A 3 31.26 -9.21 21.51
N GLN A 4 30.49 -8.36 20.82
CA GLN A 4 30.35 -6.95 21.18
C GLN A 4 29.40 -6.79 22.37
N ALA A 5 29.67 -5.79 23.22
CA ALA A 5 28.80 -5.47 24.35
C ALA A 5 27.39 -5.08 23.84
N PRO A 6 26.30 -5.62 24.42
CA PRO A 6 24.93 -5.37 23.94
C PRO A 6 24.57 -3.88 23.82
N LEU A 7 25.05 -3.05 24.76
CA LEU A 7 24.84 -1.60 24.74
C LEU A 7 25.44 -0.93 23.50
N ALA A 8 26.63 -1.37 23.07
CA ALA A 8 27.32 -0.78 21.92
C ALA A 8 26.58 -1.10 20.62
N VAL A 9 26.08 -2.33 20.49
CA VAL A 9 25.24 -2.74 19.34
C VAL A 9 23.95 -1.93 19.30
N ALA A 10 23.27 -1.78 20.43
CA ALA A 10 22.03 -0.99 20.52
C ALA A 10 22.25 0.49 20.15
N GLN A 11 23.33 1.10 20.65
CA GLN A 11 23.67 2.50 20.32
C GLN A 11 24.01 2.68 18.84
N ALA A 12 24.71 1.74 18.22
CA ALA A 12 25.02 1.79 16.79
C ALA A 12 23.75 1.67 15.95
N SER A 13 22.92 0.65 16.22
CA SER A 13 21.65 0.45 15.51
C SER A 13 20.71 1.64 15.64
N LEU A 14 20.64 2.27 16.82
CA LEU A 14 19.82 3.46 17.04
C LEU A 14 20.31 4.65 16.19
N LYS A 15 21.62 4.87 16.09
CA LYS A 15 22.18 5.93 15.24
C LYS A 15 21.87 5.69 13.77
N ASP A 16 22.00 4.46 13.30
CA ASP A 16 21.77 4.10 11.90
C ASP A 16 20.30 4.20 11.49
N THR A 17 19.38 4.01 12.44
CA THR A 17 17.92 3.98 12.19
C THR A 17 17.18 5.22 12.66
N TRP A 18 17.85 6.19 13.28
CA TRP A 18 17.24 7.36 13.90
C TRP A 18 16.27 8.13 12.98
N ARG A 19 16.58 8.21 11.68
CA ARG A 19 15.75 8.88 10.67
C ARG A 19 14.31 8.36 10.58
N ILE A 20 14.08 7.11 10.98
CA ILE A 20 12.79 6.41 10.91
C ILE A 20 11.92 6.75 12.14
N ILE A 21 12.53 7.12 13.27
CA ILE A 21 11.81 7.40 14.51
C ILE A 21 11.08 8.75 14.37
N PHE A 22 9.75 8.71 14.49
CA PHE A 22 8.89 9.87 14.41
C PHE A 22 7.82 9.82 15.49
N ASN A 23 7.73 10.89 16.30
CA ASN A 23 6.79 11.03 17.42
C ASN A 23 5.81 12.19 17.21
N GLY A 24 5.63 12.65 15.96
CA GLY A 24 4.70 13.71 15.58
C GLY A 24 3.36 13.16 15.07
N ASP A 25 2.58 14.03 14.41
CA ASP A 25 1.34 13.64 13.74
C ASP A 25 1.64 12.97 12.39
N GLY A 26 1.34 11.68 12.27
CA GLY A 26 1.54 10.89 11.05
C GLY A 26 0.42 11.00 10.01
N TYR A 27 -0.69 11.67 10.33
CA TYR A 27 -1.82 11.86 9.40
C TYR A 27 -1.86 13.26 8.78
N SER A 28 -1.01 14.16 9.27
CA SER A 28 -0.93 15.52 8.78
C SER A 28 -0.45 15.57 7.33
N ALA A 29 -0.88 16.60 6.59
CA ALA A 29 -0.45 16.79 5.21
C ALA A 29 1.04 17.16 5.10
N GLU A 30 1.63 17.64 6.21
CA GLU A 30 3.04 17.97 6.35
C GLU A 30 3.94 16.73 6.47
N TRP A 31 3.40 15.61 7.00
CA TRP A 31 4.18 14.40 7.24
C TRP A 31 4.78 13.79 5.98
N PRO A 32 4.05 13.60 4.85
CA PRO A 32 4.64 13.09 3.61
C PRO A 32 5.83 13.92 3.11
N VAL A 33 5.79 15.25 3.31
CA VAL A 33 6.88 16.16 2.93
C VAL A 33 8.11 15.94 3.82
N GLU A 34 7.89 15.77 5.12
CA GLU A 34 8.95 15.47 6.08
C GLU A 34 9.54 14.06 5.88
N ALA A 35 8.70 13.06 5.64
CA ALA A 35 9.09 11.68 5.36
C ALA A 35 9.98 11.59 4.11
N ALA A 36 9.62 12.34 3.05
CA ALA A 36 10.44 12.45 1.85
C ALA A 36 11.82 13.07 2.15
N LYS A 37 11.89 14.14 2.96
CA LYS A 37 13.16 14.74 3.41
C LYS A 37 14.02 13.76 4.21
N ARG A 38 13.40 12.86 4.96
CA ARG A 38 14.06 11.78 5.73
C ARG A 38 14.46 10.58 4.86
N GLY A 39 14.11 10.58 3.57
CA GLY A 39 14.39 9.48 2.64
C GLY A 39 13.53 8.24 2.90
N LEU A 40 12.36 8.41 3.52
CA LEU A 40 11.43 7.31 3.77
C LEU A 40 10.61 7.03 2.50
N PRO A 41 10.51 5.76 2.06
CA PRO A 41 9.66 5.38 0.93
C PRO A 41 8.18 5.71 1.22
N ASN A 42 7.49 6.28 0.24
CA ASN A 42 6.06 6.54 0.31
C ASN A 42 5.40 6.11 -1.01
N THR A 43 4.90 4.88 -1.06
CA THR A 43 4.20 4.34 -2.23
C THR A 43 2.70 4.28 -1.92
N VAL A 44 1.94 5.22 -2.49
CA VAL A 44 0.50 5.35 -2.23
C VAL A 44 -0.31 4.29 -2.98
N SER A 45 0.16 3.88 -4.16
CA SER A 45 -0.51 2.88 -4.97
C SER A 45 -0.31 1.48 -4.40
N GLY A 46 -1.40 0.77 -4.13
CA GLY A 46 -1.38 -0.63 -3.68
C GLY A 46 -0.75 -1.59 -4.71
N THR A 47 -0.91 -1.30 -5.99
CA THR A 47 -0.29 -2.11 -7.06
C THR A 47 1.22 -1.85 -7.13
N GLU A 48 1.65 -0.60 -7.06
CA GLU A 48 3.08 -0.27 -7.07
C GLU A 48 3.79 -0.74 -5.79
N SER A 49 3.11 -0.71 -4.64
CA SER A 49 3.71 -1.15 -3.37
C SER A 49 4.02 -2.64 -3.36
N THR A 50 3.23 -3.44 -4.08
CA THR A 50 3.46 -4.89 -4.22
C THR A 50 4.80 -5.18 -4.91
N GLN A 51 5.30 -4.29 -5.77
CA GLN A 51 6.62 -4.42 -6.40
C GLN A 51 7.78 -4.36 -5.39
N ALA A 52 7.56 -3.79 -4.21
CA ALA A 52 8.58 -3.80 -3.15
C ALA A 52 8.92 -5.23 -2.72
N LEU A 53 7.98 -6.18 -2.76
CA LEU A 53 8.26 -7.60 -2.46
C LEU A 53 9.27 -8.21 -3.44
N LEU A 54 9.22 -7.76 -4.69
CA LEU A 54 10.03 -8.28 -5.78
C LEU A 54 11.44 -7.67 -5.85
N ALA A 55 11.75 -6.70 -4.98
CA ALA A 55 13.10 -6.16 -4.88
C ALA A 55 14.09 -7.28 -4.50
N GLU A 56 15.23 -7.36 -5.19
CA GLU A 56 16.22 -8.43 -4.99
C GLU A 56 16.65 -8.57 -3.53
N LYS A 57 16.82 -7.44 -2.82
CA LYS A 57 17.15 -7.42 -1.39
C LYS A 57 16.09 -8.11 -0.52
N ASN A 58 14.82 -8.00 -0.88
CA ASN A 58 13.70 -8.52 -0.11
C ASN A 58 13.48 -10.01 -0.43
N ILE A 59 13.62 -10.41 -1.70
CA ILE A 59 13.65 -11.82 -2.09
C ILE A 59 14.79 -12.55 -1.35
N ALA A 60 16.00 -11.99 -1.36
CA ALA A 60 17.14 -12.57 -0.65
C ALA A 60 16.94 -12.61 0.88
N LEU A 61 16.29 -11.59 1.44
CA LEU A 61 15.92 -11.58 2.86
C LEU A 61 14.97 -12.74 3.19
N PHE A 62 13.91 -12.94 2.43
CA PHE A 62 12.95 -14.02 2.68
C PHE A 62 13.56 -15.41 2.50
N ASP A 63 14.39 -15.59 1.47
CA ASP A 63 15.09 -16.85 1.19
C ASP A 63 16.09 -17.18 2.32
N SER A 64 16.89 -16.20 2.75
CA SER A 64 17.87 -16.41 3.83
C SER A 64 17.24 -16.74 5.19
N LEU A 65 16.01 -16.26 5.42
CA LEU A 65 15.24 -16.55 6.64
C LEU A 65 14.41 -17.85 6.52
N GLY A 66 14.40 -18.51 5.35
CA GLY A 66 13.60 -19.71 5.10
C GLY A 66 12.09 -19.45 5.16
N VAL A 67 11.65 -18.22 4.86
CA VAL A 67 10.23 -17.81 4.94
C VAL A 67 9.51 -18.04 3.61
N MET A 68 10.12 -17.63 2.49
CA MET A 68 9.63 -17.85 1.14
C MET A 68 10.83 -18.04 0.20
N SER A 69 10.73 -18.98 -0.75
CA SER A 69 11.64 -19.05 -1.87
C SER A 69 11.42 -17.88 -2.84
N LYS A 70 12.31 -17.74 -3.82
CA LYS A 70 12.15 -16.77 -4.90
C LYS A 70 10.84 -16.97 -5.66
N GLU A 71 10.53 -18.21 -6.01
CA GLU A 71 9.33 -18.59 -6.75
C GLU A 71 8.07 -18.30 -5.92
N GLU A 72 8.10 -18.60 -4.62
CA GLU A 72 7.00 -18.31 -3.70
C GLU A 72 6.77 -16.81 -3.54
N THR A 73 7.85 -16.01 -3.47
CA THR A 73 7.75 -14.55 -3.36
C THR A 73 7.13 -13.93 -4.63
N LEU A 74 7.48 -14.45 -5.81
CA LEU A 74 6.87 -14.05 -7.08
C LEU A 74 5.39 -14.41 -7.13
N ALA A 75 5.06 -15.66 -6.82
CA ALA A 75 3.68 -16.12 -6.78
C ALA A 75 2.82 -15.32 -5.78
N ARG A 76 3.42 -14.90 -4.66
CA ARG A 76 2.75 -14.04 -3.67
C ARG A 76 2.41 -12.68 -4.23
N ALA A 77 3.33 -12.05 -4.96
CA ALA A 77 3.08 -10.76 -5.61
C ALA A 77 1.97 -10.87 -6.65
N ASP A 78 1.98 -11.92 -7.47
CA ASP A 78 0.93 -12.19 -8.47
C ASP A 78 -0.44 -12.36 -7.82
N ALA A 79 -0.53 -13.17 -6.75
CA ALA A 79 -1.76 -13.37 -6.01
C ALA A 79 -2.31 -12.06 -5.39
N MET A 80 -1.42 -11.18 -4.91
CA MET A 80 -1.82 -9.86 -4.39
C MET A 80 -2.39 -8.96 -5.50
N HIS A 81 -1.79 -9.00 -6.70
CA HIS A 81 -2.30 -8.26 -7.85
C HIS A 81 -3.66 -8.78 -8.32
N GLU A 82 -3.83 -10.10 -8.40
CA GLU A 82 -5.10 -10.72 -8.76
C GLU A 82 -6.20 -10.38 -7.76
N GLN A 83 -5.90 -10.46 -6.46
CA GLN A 83 -6.84 -10.08 -5.40
C GLN A 83 -7.25 -8.61 -5.51
N TYR A 84 -6.29 -7.70 -5.74
CA TYR A 84 -6.58 -6.28 -5.89
C TYR A 84 -7.50 -6.02 -7.09
N ALA A 85 -7.17 -6.60 -8.25
CA ALA A 85 -7.98 -6.45 -9.46
C ALA A 85 -9.41 -6.99 -9.27
N GLY A 86 -9.54 -8.16 -8.64
CA GLY A 86 -10.85 -8.76 -8.35
C GLY A 86 -11.70 -7.92 -7.39
N MET A 87 -11.11 -7.33 -6.34
CA MET A 87 -11.85 -6.45 -5.43
C MET A 87 -12.36 -5.20 -6.16
N VAL A 88 -11.49 -4.53 -6.93
CA VAL A 88 -11.87 -3.34 -7.71
C VAL A 88 -12.99 -3.67 -8.71
N GLU A 89 -12.93 -4.83 -9.37
CA GLU A 89 -13.98 -5.27 -10.29
C GLU A 89 -15.34 -5.44 -9.59
N ILE A 90 -15.36 -6.04 -8.41
CA ILE A 90 -16.58 -6.21 -7.61
C ILE A 90 -17.14 -4.85 -7.18
N GLU A 91 -16.29 -3.95 -6.69
CA GLU A 91 -16.68 -2.60 -6.27
C GLU A 91 -17.29 -1.81 -7.43
N LEU A 92 -16.66 -1.87 -8.61
CA LEU A 92 -17.17 -1.21 -9.82
C LEU A 92 -18.53 -1.78 -10.26
N LYS A 93 -18.68 -3.11 -10.27
CA LYS A 93 -19.96 -3.76 -10.62
C LYS A 93 -21.07 -3.37 -9.64
N CYS A 94 -20.76 -3.38 -8.35
CA CYS A 94 -21.69 -2.94 -7.31
C CYS A 94 -22.10 -1.48 -7.50
N MET A 95 -21.14 -0.59 -7.75
CA MET A 95 -21.41 0.83 -8.03
C MET A 95 -22.30 1.00 -9.26
N ILE A 96 -22.00 0.32 -10.37
CA ILE A 96 -22.81 0.38 -11.59
C ILE A 96 -24.23 -0.11 -11.32
N GLU A 97 -24.39 -1.20 -10.56
CA GLU A 97 -25.70 -1.72 -10.20
C GLU A 97 -26.49 -0.72 -9.34
N MET A 98 -25.87 -0.17 -8.30
CA MET A 98 -26.50 0.83 -7.42
C MET A 98 -26.91 2.07 -8.20
N VAL A 99 -26.02 2.59 -9.06
CA VAL A 99 -26.31 3.76 -9.89
C VAL A 99 -27.47 3.49 -10.83
N SER A 100 -27.42 2.36 -11.56
CA SER A 100 -28.42 2.05 -12.59
C SER A 100 -29.79 1.73 -12.03
N ARG A 101 -29.85 1.07 -10.86
CA ARG A 101 -31.11 0.54 -10.30
C ARG A 101 -31.70 1.38 -9.17
N GLN A 102 -30.90 2.22 -8.52
CA GLN A 102 -31.34 3.01 -7.38
C GLN A 102 -31.17 4.50 -7.65
N CYS A 103 -29.96 4.96 -7.99
CA CYS A 103 -29.69 6.39 -8.12
C CYS A 103 -30.39 7.02 -9.34
N VAL A 104 -30.25 6.45 -10.54
CA VAL A 104 -30.86 7.00 -11.76
C VAL A 104 -32.39 7.05 -11.65
N PRO A 105 -33.09 5.96 -11.28
CA PRO A 105 -34.55 6.01 -11.10
C PRO A 105 -35.00 7.03 -10.05
N ALA A 106 -34.30 7.14 -8.92
CA ALA A 106 -34.65 8.12 -7.88
C ALA A 106 -34.49 9.57 -8.36
N CYS A 107 -33.46 9.84 -9.17
CA CYS A 107 -33.27 11.16 -9.79
C CYS A 107 -34.37 11.49 -10.82
N GLU A 108 -34.81 10.49 -11.60
CA GLU A 108 -35.94 10.63 -12.54
C GLU A 108 -37.25 10.92 -11.81
N GLU A 109 -37.56 10.17 -10.75
CA GLU A 109 -38.74 10.39 -9.91
C GLU A 109 -38.73 11.77 -9.22
N GLY A 110 -37.55 12.23 -8.81
CA GLY A 110 -37.34 13.55 -8.20
C GLY A 110 -37.39 14.72 -9.19
N GLY A 111 -37.58 14.47 -10.49
CA GLY A 111 -37.61 15.51 -11.52
C GLY A 111 -36.27 16.22 -11.74
N LEU A 112 -35.16 15.59 -11.35
CA LEU A 112 -33.80 16.11 -11.50
C LEU A 112 -33.21 15.84 -12.88
N THR A 113 -33.98 15.26 -13.80
CA THR A 113 -33.53 15.04 -15.18
C THR A 113 -33.74 16.29 -16.02
N ASP A 114 -32.64 16.83 -16.52
CA ASP A 114 -32.66 17.94 -17.46
C ASP A 114 -33.33 17.49 -18.76
N SER A 115 -34.34 18.23 -19.19
CA SER A 115 -35.13 17.98 -20.40
C SER A 115 -34.32 18.03 -21.73
N ALA A 116 -32.99 18.07 -21.67
CA ALA A 116 -32.08 18.29 -22.79
C ALA A 116 -31.46 17.00 -23.39
N THR A 117 -31.71 15.82 -22.83
CA THR A 117 -31.13 14.55 -23.33
C THR A 117 -32.19 13.59 -23.91
N LYS A 118 -33.23 14.14 -24.56
CA LYS A 118 -34.06 13.39 -25.51
C LYS A 118 -33.50 13.53 -26.92
#